data_AF-A0A239P914-F1
#
_entry.id   AF-A0A239P914-F1
#
_cell.length_a   1.000
_cell.length_b   1.000
_cell.length_c   1.000
_cell.angle_alpha   90.00
_cell.angle_beta   90.00
_cell.angle_gamma   90.00
#
_symmetry.space_group_name_H-M   'P 1'
#
loop_
_entity.id
_entity.type
_entity.pdbx_description
1 polymer ?
#
loop_
_entity_poly.entity_id
_entity_poly.type
_entity_poly.pdbx_seq_one_letter_code
_entity_poly.pdbx_strand_id
1 'polypeptide(L)' 'MVAKQAIKLGSRHAGKLVTVVIEDTHFRILHGEEEIAVRPRKDLTPITRLYVRGVNS' A
#
# COMPACT_ATOMS: atom_id res chain seq x y z
N MET A 1 -6.26 -2.04 -2.01
CA MET A 1 -6.34 -1.75 -0.56
C MET A 1 -5.32 -2.59 0.18
N VAL A 2 -4.81 -2.11 1.31
CA VAL A 2 -3.94 -2.83 2.26
C VAL A 2 -4.49 -2.56 3.66
N ALA A 3 -4.71 -3.60 4.47
CA ALA A 3 -5.24 -3.48 5.83
C ALA A 3 -6.49 -2.56 5.93
N LYS A 4 -7.50 -2.79 5.07
CA LYS A 4 -8.73 -1.98 4.93
C LYS A 4 -8.50 -0.50 4.55
N GLN A 5 -7.26 -0.09 4.28
CA GLN A 5 -6.92 1.25 3.81
C GLN A 5 -6.71 1.26 2.29
N ALA A 6 -7.36 2.20 1.60
CA ALA A 6 -7.13 2.43 0.19
C ALA A 6 -5.74 3.05 -0.03
N ILE A 7 -4.94 2.42 -0.89
CA ILE A 7 -3.63 2.92 -1.32
C ILE A 7 -3.79 3.35 -2.78
N LYS A 8 -3.79 4.66 -3.03
CA LYS A 8 -3.87 5.22 -4.39
C LYS A 8 -2.45 5.25 -4.97
N LEU A 9 -2.19 4.38 -5.95
CA LEU A 9 -0.90 4.27 -6.64
C LEU A 9 -0.79 5.23 -7.83
N GLY A 10 -1.91 5.73 -8.36
CA GLY A 10 -1.97 6.54 -9.57
C GLY A 10 -1.91 5.70 -10.86
N SER A 11 -2.42 6.25 -11.96
CA SER A 11 -2.53 5.55 -13.25
C SER A 11 -1.17 5.14 -13.84
N ARG A 12 -0.10 5.92 -13.58
CA ARG A 12 1.28 5.64 -14.01
C ARG A 12 1.82 4.27 -13.54
N HIS A 13 1.26 3.74 -12.45
CA HIS A 13 1.69 2.47 -11.84
C HIS A 13 0.65 1.35 -11.99
N ALA A 14 -0.42 1.58 -12.76
CA ALA A 14 -1.41 0.54 -13.06
C ALA A 14 -0.76 -0.63 -13.84
N GLY A 15 -1.13 -1.86 -13.47
CA GLY A 15 -0.60 -3.08 -14.07
C GLY A 15 0.85 -3.42 -13.71
N LYS A 16 1.52 -2.60 -12.91
CA LYS A 16 2.91 -2.82 -12.48
C LYS A 16 2.96 -3.49 -11.11
N LEU A 17 4.03 -4.25 -10.87
CA LEU A 17 4.33 -4.78 -9.55
C LEU A 17 4.78 -3.64 -8.64
N VAL A 18 4.18 -3.57 -7.44
CA VAL A 18 4.60 -2.66 -6.37
C VAL A 18 4.80 -3.46 -5.09
N THR A 19 5.72 -3.01 -4.26
CA THR A 19 5.93 -3.54 -2.92
C THR A 19 5.33 -2.58 -1.91
N VAL A 20 4.53 -3.09 -0.98
CA VAL A 20 4.05 -2.31 0.16
C VAL A 20 4.74 -2.80 1.42
N VAL A 21 5.58 -1.96 2.01
CA VAL A 21 6.19 -2.20 3.32
C VAL A 21 5.24 -1.64 4.38
N ILE A 22 4.91 -2.47 5.37
CA ILE A 22 4.05 -2.09 6.49
C ILE A 22 4.96 -1.80 7.68
N GLU A 23 5.08 -0.53 8.04
CA GLU A 23 5.76 -0.09 9.25
C GLU A 23 4.74 0.22 10.34
N ASP A 24 5.22 0.45 11.57
CA ASP A 24 4.37 0.63 12.74
C ASP A 24 3.34 1.75 12.54
N THR A 25 3.76 2.87 11.95
CA THR A 25 2.93 4.08 11.79
C THR A 25 2.55 4.39 10.35
N HIS A 26 3.22 3.79 9.35
CA HIS A 26 3.05 4.16 7.94
C HIS A 26 3.16 2.93 7.01
N PHE A 27 2.58 3.07 5.83
CA PHE A 27 2.84 2.22 4.67
C PHE A 27 3.83 2.94 3.76
N ARG A 28 4.87 2.24 3.32
CA ARG A 28 5.75 2.69 2.25
C ARG A 28 5.48 1.89 1.00
N ILE A 29 5.39 2.57 -0.14
CA ILE A 29 5.06 1.98 -1.43
C ILE A 29 6.27 2.15 -2.33
N LEU A 30 6.79 1.03 -2.82
CA LEU A 30 7.94 0.96 -3.69
C LEU A 30 7.51 0.47 -5.08
N HIS A 31 8.13 1.02 -6.11
CA HIS A 31 8.08 0.49 -7.48
C HIS A 31 9.51 0.15 -7.91
N GLY A 32 9.86 -1.13 -7.82
CA GLY A 32 11.28 -1.52 -7.83
C GLY A 32 11.98 -1.02 -6.58
N GLU A 33 13.08 -0.28 -6.76
CA GLU A 33 13.85 0.33 -5.66
C GLU A 33 13.39 1.76 -5.32
N GLU A 34 12.52 2.35 -6.15
CA GLU A 34 12.04 3.72 -5.96
C GLU A 34 10.87 3.76 -4.97
N GLU A 35 10.97 4.59 -3.94
CA GLU A 35 9.84 4.91 -3.06
C GLU A 35 8.93 5.95 -3.72
N ILE A 36 7.72 5.53 -4.05
CA ILE A 36 6.74 6.36 -4.78
C ILE A 36 5.72 7.00 -3.85
N ALA A 37 5.53 6.48 -2.63
CA ALA A 37 4.66 7.09 -1.64
C ALA A 37 4.91 6.57 -0.22
N VAL A 38 4.68 7.46 0.75
CA VAL A 38 4.49 7.12 2.17
C VAL A 38 3.08 7.53 2.59
N ARG A 39 2.37 6.66 3.31
CA ARG A 39 1.00 6.89 3.77
C ARG A 39 0.86 6.52 5.24
N PRO A 40 0.38 7.44 6.10
CA PRO A 40 0.12 7.09 7.49
C PRO A 40 -0.92 5.98 7.58
N ARG A 41 -0.73 5.07 8.53
CA ARG A 41 -1.74 4.09 8.90
C ARG A 41 -2.88 4.83 9.59
N LYS A 42 -4.10 4.61 9.11
CA LYS A 42 -5.31 5.13 9.76
C LYS A 42 -5.68 4.38 11.04
N ASP A 43 -5.15 3.18 11.19
CA ASP A 43 -5.35 2.29 12.34
C ASP A 43 -4.01 1.67 12.73
N LEU A 44 -3.57 1.93 13.96
CA LEU A 44 -2.30 1.46 14.53
C LEU A 44 -2.42 0.12 15.26
N THR A 45 -3.63 -0.44 15.37
CA THR A 45 -3.80 -1.78 15.96
C THR A 45 -3.01 -2.84 15.17
N PRO A 46 -2.55 -3.93 15.81
CA PRO A 46 -1.76 -4.94 15.12
C PRO A 46 -2.48 -5.51 13.89
N ILE A 47 -1.77 -5.57 12.76
CA ILE A 47 -2.29 -6.20 11.54
C ILE A 47 -2.08 -7.71 11.67
N THR A 48 -3.13 -8.41 12.11
CA THR A 48 -3.11 -9.88 12.29
C THR A 48 -3.58 -10.64 11.05
N ARG A 49 -4.15 -9.94 10.06
CA ARG A 49 -4.58 -10.52 8.78
C ARG A 49 -4.39 -9.53 7.64
N LEU A 50 -3.78 -10.00 6.55
CA LEU A 50 -3.60 -9.22 5.33
C LEU A 50 -4.66 -9.59 4.29
N TYR A 51 -5.37 -8.58 3.79
CA TYR A 51 -6.28 -8.72 2.66
C TYR A 51 -5.97 -7.64 1.63
N VAL A 52 -5.68 -8.07 0.40
CA VAL A 52 -5.39 -7.19 -0.73
C VAL A 52 -6.48 -7.36 -1.77
N ARG A 53 -7.11 -6.24 -2.14
CA ARG A 53 -8.06 -6.18 -3.25
C ARG A 53 -7.59 -5.14 -4.25
N GLY A 54 -7.40 -5.57 -5.50
CA GLY A 54 -7.32 -4.71 -6.66
C GLY A 54 -8.72 -4.32 -7.12
N VAL A 55 -8.90 -3.08 -7.56
CA VAL A 55 -10.09 -2.68 -8.32
C VAL A 55 -9.60 -2.60 -9.76
N ASN A 56 -10.07 -3.51 -10.61
CA ASN A 56 -9.89 -3.36 -12.05
C ASN A 56 -10.77 -2.20 -12.47
N SER A 57 -10.15 -1.09 -12.87
CA SER A 57 -10.77 -0.04 -13.67
C SER A 57 -10.72 -0.43 -15.14
#